data_AF-A0A3B8TBP6-F1
#
_entry.id   AF-A0A3B8TBP6-F1
#
_cell.length_a   1.000
_cell.length_b   1.000
_cell.length_c   1.000
_cell.angle_alpha   90.00
_cell.angle_beta   90.00
_cell.angle_gamma   90.00
#
_symmetry.space_group_name_H-M   'P 1'
#
loop_
_entity.id
_entity.type
_entity.pdbx_description
1 polymer ?
#
loop_
_entity_poly.entity_id
_entity_poly.type
_entity_poly.pdbx_seq_one_letter_code
_entity_poly.pdbx_strand_id
1 'polypeptide(L)'
;ATAISFEAYNGEQTALEAQGMLFPNPNGRTINGVLINNTVAQDLEPEYITATNTTAYVTLQENNGLAIVDLSDNSVSVVGLGLKNWENLLIDSQEDGMVSFASFDGLYGAYQPDSIANFSWQGQTFLVTANEGDAREYFFDVTDEAACTAANGQDYDAGDGCLAFTDEFKIKNLPAAPGSAFEILANDDRVRNLRVTSAGPTNANGEYEIAVAYGARSFTIWDQNGVVVFDSADQMERITASIYGDSFNSTDDENAKDDRSENKGPEPEAITVGIVGDKTYAFVGLERMGGIMIFDITNPFSVDFVDYYNNRNVTEGLNFNDAIGDLAPESLVFIPASDSPTATPLLLVGNEVSGSLAVWEISEK
;
A
#
# COMPACT_ATOMS: atom_id res chain seq x y z
N ALA A 1 9.23 14.52 -25.52
CA ALA A 1 8.98 14.43 -24.07
C ALA A 1 10.03 15.26 -23.36
N THR A 2 9.66 15.95 -22.30
CA THR A 2 10.62 16.57 -21.35
C THR A 2 10.84 15.55 -20.24
N ALA A 3 12.10 15.21 -19.95
CA ALA A 3 12.43 14.31 -18.86
C ALA A 3 12.61 15.13 -17.58
N ILE A 4 11.89 14.77 -16.52
CA ILE A 4 12.09 15.28 -15.16
C ILE A 4 12.87 14.20 -14.43
N SER A 5 14.00 14.58 -13.83
CA SER A 5 14.96 13.64 -13.24
C SER A 5 15.13 13.89 -11.75
N PHE A 6 15.36 12.82 -10.99
CA PHE A 6 15.68 12.87 -9.57
C PHE A 6 17.18 13.00 -9.29
N GLU A 7 18.05 13.20 -10.29
CA GLU A 7 19.51 13.29 -10.11
C GLU A 7 19.95 14.30 -9.05
N ALA A 8 19.18 15.37 -8.82
CA ALA A 8 19.44 16.37 -7.78
C ALA A 8 19.36 15.80 -6.35
N TYR A 9 18.71 14.65 -6.16
CA TYR A 9 18.59 13.94 -4.87
C TYR A 9 19.71 12.93 -4.64
N ASN A 10 20.63 12.74 -5.59
CA ASN A 10 21.81 11.91 -5.36
C ASN A 10 22.66 12.50 -4.23
N GLY A 11 22.74 11.78 -3.11
CA GLY A 11 23.42 12.24 -1.88
C GLY A 11 22.47 12.68 -0.76
N GLU A 12 21.16 12.72 -1.00
CA GLU A 12 20.14 13.15 -0.03
C GLU A 12 19.45 12.00 0.70
N GLN A 13 19.92 10.75 0.51
CA GLN A 13 19.29 9.54 1.09
C GLN A 13 19.00 9.69 2.58
N THR A 14 20.02 10.04 3.39
CA THR A 14 19.87 10.19 4.84
C THR A 14 18.86 11.27 5.23
N ALA A 15 18.74 12.35 4.45
CA ALA A 15 17.78 13.42 4.72
C ALA A 15 16.34 13.00 4.38
N LEU A 16 16.17 12.11 3.40
CA LEU A 16 14.89 11.52 3.01
C LEU A 16 14.48 10.38 3.98
N GLU A 17 15.41 9.53 4.40
CA GLU A 17 15.19 8.51 5.45
C GLU A 17 14.74 9.16 6.77
N ALA A 18 15.31 10.32 7.14
CA ALA A 18 14.89 11.07 8.31
C ALA A 18 13.43 11.60 8.22
N GLN A 19 12.86 11.63 7.02
CA GLN A 19 11.44 11.95 6.77
C GLN A 19 10.56 10.69 6.69
N GLY A 20 11.13 9.50 6.90
CA GLY A 20 10.42 8.22 6.83
C GLY A 20 10.39 7.59 5.43
N MET A 21 11.18 8.09 4.46
CA MET A 21 11.36 7.37 3.19
C MET A 21 12.18 6.10 3.39
N LEU A 22 11.92 5.13 2.51
CA LEU A 22 12.61 3.85 2.46
C LEU A 22 13.46 3.77 1.18
N PHE A 23 14.61 3.10 1.27
CA PHE A 23 15.51 2.85 0.14
C PHE A 23 15.86 1.36 0.10
N PRO A 24 14.90 0.53 -0.36
CA PRO A 24 14.98 -0.91 -0.20
C PRO A 24 15.93 -1.60 -1.19
N ASN A 25 16.51 -0.89 -2.16
CA ASN A 25 17.35 -1.52 -3.16
C ASN A 25 18.64 -2.16 -2.57
N PRO A 26 19.06 -3.35 -3.06
CA PRO A 26 20.16 -4.12 -2.50
C PRO A 26 21.53 -3.60 -2.99
N ASN A 27 21.88 -2.38 -2.61
CA ASN A 27 23.12 -1.72 -3.04
C ASN A 27 24.37 -2.55 -2.71
N GLY A 28 25.18 -2.82 -3.72
CA GLY A 28 26.39 -3.65 -3.63
C GLY A 28 26.16 -5.15 -3.85
N ARG A 29 24.93 -5.59 -4.17
CA ARG A 29 24.60 -7.00 -4.45
C ARG A 29 24.74 -7.31 -5.94
N THR A 30 25.31 -8.46 -6.28
CA THR A 30 25.26 -8.98 -7.67
C THR A 30 24.09 -9.94 -7.83
N ILE A 31 23.18 -9.64 -8.74
CA ILE A 31 22.01 -10.45 -9.09
C ILE A 31 22.14 -10.89 -10.54
N ASN A 32 22.10 -12.20 -10.79
CA ASN A 32 22.27 -12.79 -12.12
C ASN A 32 23.47 -12.21 -12.92
N GLY A 33 24.60 -11.99 -12.24
CA GLY A 33 25.82 -11.43 -12.85
C GLY A 33 25.84 -9.91 -13.02
N VAL A 34 24.78 -9.20 -12.61
CA VAL A 34 24.68 -7.73 -12.65
C VAL A 34 24.86 -7.15 -11.26
N LEU A 35 25.85 -6.28 -11.06
CA LEU A 35 26.01 -5.53 -9.81
C LEU A 35 24.92 -4.46 -9.72
N ILE A 36 24.06 -4.59 -8.71
CA ILE A 36 23.10 -3.56 -8.32
C ILE A 36 23.84 -2.56 -7.43
N ASN A 37 23.85 -1.30 -7.86
CA ASN A 37 24.45 -0.19 -7.13
C ASN A 37 23.76 1.09 -7.60
N ASN A 38 22.55 1.29 -7.08
CA ASN A 38 21.63 2.34 -7.48
C ASN A 38 22.02 3.64 -6.76
N THR A 39 21.97 4.76 -7.48
CA THR A 39 21.91 6.06 -6.83
C THR A 39 20.50 6.30 -6.29
N VAL A 40 20.31 7.29 -5.41
CA VAL A 40 18.97 7.70 -4.95
C VAL A 40 18.02 7.92 -6.12
N ALA A 41 18.47 8.61 -7.17
CA ALA A 41 17.66 8.85 -8.35
C ALA A 41 17.23 7.60 -9.13
N GLN A 42 17.97 6.49 -9.00
CA GLN A 42 17.64 5.20 -9.61
C GLN A 42 16.78 4.33 -8.67
N ASP A 43 16.75 4.66 -7.38
CA ASP A 43 15.95 3.97 -6.36
C ASP A 43 14.52 4.51 -6.32
N LEU A 44 14.37 5.84 -6.48
CA LEU A 44 13.07 6.51 -6.52
C LEU A 44 12.27 6.05 -7.73
N GLU A 45 11.16 5.36 -7.49
CA GLU A 45 10.30 4.77 -8.52
C GLU A 45 8.91 5.42 -8.53
N PRO A 46 8.58 6.21 -9.58
CA PRO A 46 7.24 6.73 -9.80
C PRO A 46 6.22 5.64 -10.07
N GLU A 47 5.12 5.67 -9.32
CA GLU A 47 4.01 4.70 -9.48
C GLU A 47 2.79 5.37 -10.11
N TYR A 48 2.04 6.13 -9.31
CA TYR A 48 0.78 6.76 -9.72
C TYR A 48 0.87 8.28 -9.73
N ILE A 49 -0.06 8.94 -10.44
CA ILE A 49 -0.06 10.40 -10.59
C ILE A 49 -1.45 11.01 -10.48
N THR A 50 -1.54 12.14 -9.78
CA THR A 50 -2.66 13.06 -9.85
C THR A 50 -2.18 14.49 -10.10
N ALA A 51 -3.01 15.37 -10.64
CA ALA A 51 -2.57 16.71 -10.98
C ALA A 51 -3.66 17.78 -10.81
N THR A 52 -3.19 18.99 -10.55
CA THR A 52 -3.90 20.24 -10.77
C THR A 52 -3.40 20.90 -12.05
N ASN A 53 -3.82 22.14 -12.34
CA ASN A 53 -3.30 22.88 -13.50
C ASN A 53 -1.82 23.28 -13.39
N THR A 54 -1.27 23.35 -12.17
CA THR A 54 0.08 23.88 -11.91
C THR A 54 1.00 22.88 -11.27
N THR A 55 0.48 21.80 -10.69
CA THR A 55 1.26 20.86 -9.89
C THR A 55 0.79 19.44 -10.17
N ALA A 56 1.73 18.55 -10.45
CA ALA A 56 1.50 17.11 -10.45
C ALA A 56 2.09 16.49 -9.18
N TYR A 57 1.44 15.46 -8.67
CA TYR A 57 1.78 14.72 -7.47
C TYR A 57 1.94 13.26 -7.85
N VAL A 58 3.10 12.70 -7.59
CA VAL A 58 3.50 11.37 -8.04
C VAL A 58 3.89 10.54 -6.83
N THR A 59 3.26 9.39 -6.64
CA THR A 59 3.60 8.47 -5.56
C THR A 59 4.92 7.78 -5.86
N LEU A 60 5.69 7.52 -4.80
CA LEU A 60 6.92 6.75 -4.82
C LEU A 60 6.75 5.59 -3.85
N GLN A 61 6.02 4.56 -4.29
CA GLN A 61 5.36 3.59 -3.43
C GLN A 61 6.36 2.85 -2.53
N GLU A 62 7.33 2.12 -3.10
CA GLU A 62 8.30 1.35 -2.29
C GLU A 62 9.18 2.27 -1.44
N ASN A 63 9.36 3.53 -1.86
CA ASN A 63 10.14 4.51 -1.13
C ASN A 63 9.34 5.25 -0.05
N ASN A 64 8.03 5.01 0.10
CA ASN A 64 7.16 5.71 1.04
C ASN A 64 7.26 7.25 0.91
N GLY A 65 7.20 7.74 -0.33
CA GLY A 65 7.44 9.14 -0.67
C GLY A 65 6.44 9.73 -1.66
N LEU A 66 6.54 11.05 -1.83
CA LEU A 66 5.78 11.82 -2.81
C LEU A 66 6.71 12.75 -3.59
N ALA A 67 6.66 12.68 -4.91
CA ALA A 67 7.28 13.65 -5.81
C ALA A 67 6.25 14.71 -6.23
N ILE A 68 6.54 15.97 -5.92
CA ILE A 68 5.74 17.14 -6.22
C ILE A 68 6.40 17.89 -7.37
N VAL A 69 5.73 17.91 -8.52
CA VAL A 69 6.25 18.49 -9.76
C VAL A 69 5.53 19.80 -10.06
N ASP A 70 6.28 20.91 -10.12
CA ASP A 70 5.76 22.19 -10.62
C ASP A 70 5.69 22.14 -12.15
N LEU A 71 4.49 22.21 -12.71
CA LEU A 71 4.26 22.11 -14.16
C LEU A 71 4.59 23.41 -14.91
N SER A 72 4.87 24.50 -14.20
CA SER A 72 5.25 25.79 -14.82
C SER A 72 6.73 25.84 -15.21
N ASP A 73 7.60 25.15 -14.45
CA ASP A 73 9.05 25.10 -14.71
C ASP A 73 9.66 23.68 -14.76
N ASN A 74 8.85 22.64 -14.51
CA ASN A 74 9.23 21.23 -14.43
C ASN A 74 10.22 20.91 -13.29
N SER A 75 10.29 21.74 -12.25
CA SER A 75 11.02 21.40 -11.03
C SER A 75 10.30 20.31 -10.24
N VAL A 76 11.06 19.50 -9.51
CA VAL A 76 10.54 18.40 -8.68
C VAL A 76 11.05 18.51 -7.25
N SER A 77 10.15 18.34 -6.29
CA SER A 77 10.44 18.22 -4.87
C SER A 77 10.01 16.84 -4.37
N VAL A 78 10.91 16.09 -3.74
CA VAL A 78 10.62 14.81 -3.09
C VAL A 78 10.47 15.03 -1.58
N VAL A 79 9.40 14.47 -1.01
CA VAL A 79 9.11 14.50 0.43
C VAL A 79 8.81 13.10 0.95
N GLY A 80 9.27 12.79 2.17
CA GLY A 80 8.91 11.56 2.86
C GLY A 80 7.58 11.68 3.59
N LEU A 81 6.87 10.56 3.70
CA LEU A 81 5.51 10.52 4.26
C LEU A 81 5.46 10.19 5.76
N GLY A 82 6.60 10.00 6.40
CA GLY A 82 6.69 9.51 7.77
C GLY A 82 6.19 8.08 7.90
N LEU A 83 5.93 7.65 9.14
CA LEU A 83 5.43 6.32 9.45
C LEU A 83 4.22 6.43 10.38
N LYS A 84 3.24 5.53 10.22
CA LYS A 84 2.11 5.38 11.14
C LYS A 84 2.53 4.57 12.37
N ASN A 85 2.23 5.05 13.57
CA ASN A 85 2.49 4.32 14.82
C ASN A 85 1.28 3.43 15.20
N TRP A 86 1.50 2.13 15.41
CA TRP A 86 0.48 1.16 15.79
C TRP A 86 0.26 0.99 17.30
N GLU A 87 1.03 1.64 18.16
CA GLU A 87 0.97 1.49 19.62
C GLU A 87 -0.45 1.72 20.21
N ASN A 88 -1.20 2.64 19.61
CA ASN A 88 -2.56 3.02 20.05
C ASN A 88 -3.66 2.59 19.07
N LEU A 89 -3.33 1.71 18.12
CA LEU A 89 -4.23 1.17 17.12
C LEU A 89 -4.27 -0.36 17.25
N LEU A 90 -5.21 -0.99 16.58
CA LEU A 90 -5.34 -2.44 16.57
C LEU A 90 -4.96 -2.98 15.19
N ILE A 91 -4.06 -3.95 15.17
CA ILE A 91 -3.66 -4.69 13.96
C ILE A 91 -3.90 -6.17 14.17
N ASP A 92 -4.40 -6.85 13.14
CA ASP A 92 -4.29 -8.29 13.06
C ASP A 92 -2.99 -8.67 12.33
N SER A 93 -2.10 -9.36 13.03
CA SER A 93 -0.73 -9.58 12.57
C SER A 93 -0.34 -11.05 12.45
N GLN A 94 -1.34 -11.94 12.53
CA GLN A 94 -1.14 -13.38 12.49
C GLN A 94 -2.05 -14.02 11.47
N GLU A 95 -1.54 -15.01 10.75
CA GLU A 95 -2.37 -16.02 10.10
C GLU A 95 -2.64 -17.13 11.14
N ASP A 96 -3.60 -16.90 12.03
CA ASP A 96 -4.02 -17.84 13.08
C ASP A 96 -5.43 -18.42 12.85
N GLY A 97 -6.08 -17.97 11.77
CA GLY A 97 -7.41 -18.41 11.34
C GLY A 97 -8.55 -17.78 12.16
N MET A 98 -8.29 -16.71 12.91
CA MET A 98 -9.25 -16.00 13.75
C MET A 98 -9.00 -14.49 13.68
N VAL A 99 -9.99 -13.70 14.11
CA VAL A 99 -9.80 -12.26 14.32
C VAL A 99 -9.07 -12.01 15.66
N SER A 100 -7.81 -11.62 15.59
CA SER A 100 -6.82 -11.55 16.67
C SER A 100 -6.14 -10.17 16.79
N PHE A 101 -6.95 -9.11 16.88
CA PHE A 101 -6.47 -7.74 17.05
C PHE A 101 -5.65 -7.49 18.33
N ALA A 102 -4.49 -6.86 18.17
CA ALA A 102 -3.64 -6.39 19.26
C ALA A 102 -2.94 -5.06 18.91
N SER A 103 -2.36 -4.41 19.93
CA SER A 103 -1.49 -3.24 19.76
C SER A 103 -0.07 -3.57 20.23
N PHE A 104 0.92 -2.93 19.59
CA PHE A 104 2.33 -3.25 19.77
C PHE A 104 3.18 -1.98 19.83
N ASP A 105 3.95 -1.83 20.90
CA ASP A 105 4.98 -0.78 21.01
C ASP A 105 6.15 -1.11 20.07
N GLY A 106 6.71 -0.09 19.41
CA GLY A 106 7.77 -0.24 18.42
C GLY A 106 7.33 -0.78 17.05
N LEU A 107 6.03 -0.96 16.82
CA LEU A 107 5.47 -1.33 15.51
C LEU A 107 4.96 -0.09 14.77
N TYR A 108 5.40 0.06 13.53
CA TYR A 108 5.05 1.14 12.63
C TYR A 108 4.61 0.58 11.28
N GLY A 109 3.85 1.37 10.51
CA GLY A 109 3.51 1.10 9.13
C GLY A 109 4.05 2.20 8.22
N ALA A 110 4.71 1.83 7.11
CA ALA A 110 4.99 2.77 6.04
C ALA A 110 3.73 2.99 5.21
N TYR A 111 3.43 4.22 4.80
CA TYR A 111 2.22 4.48 4.02
C TYR A 111 2.32 3.89 2.62
N GLN A 112 3.47 3.99 1.94
CA GLN A 112 3.70 3.36 0.63
C GLN A 112 2.49 3.45 -0.31
N PRO A 113 2.07 4.68 -0.64
CA PRO A 113 0.85 4.88 -1.39
C PRO A 113 0.99 4.35 -2.82
N ASP A 114 0.07 3.48 -3.25
CA ASP A 114 -0.05 3.13 -4.66
C ASP A 114 -0.77 4.27 -5.36
N SER A 115 -2.10 4.17 -5.47
CA SER A 115 -2.91 5.11 -6.21
C SER A 115 -3.15 6.40 -5.44
N ILE A 116 -3.30 7.49 -6.20
CA ILE A 116 -3.48 8.84 -5.67
C ILE A 116 -4.56 9.61 -6.43
N ALA A 117 -5.42 10.29 -5.67
CA ALA A 117 -6.39 11.25 -6.17
C ALA A 117 -6.22 12.60 -5.48
N ASN A 118 -6.85 13.65 -6.01
CA ASN A 118 -6.92 14.95 -5.35
C ASN A 118 -8.34 15.54 -5.38
N PHE A 119 -8.62 16.39 -4.40
CA PHE A 119 -9.86 17.17 -4.36
C PHE A 119 -9.60 18.55 -3.76
N SER A 120 -10.57 19.47 -3.92
CA SER A 120 -10.48 20.79 -3.34
C SER A 120 -11.48 20.98 -2.20
N TRP A 121 -11.00 21.57 -1.11
CA TRP A 121 -11.83 22.02 0.00
C TRP A 121 -11.45 23.44 0.40
N GLN A 122 -12.43 24.34 0.41
CA GLN A 122 -12.24 25.76 0.70
C GLN A 122 -11.13 26.44 -0.14
N GLY A 123 -10.96 26.02 -1.39
CA GLY A 123 -9.97 26.56 -2.31
C GLY A 123 -8.55 26.01 -2.14
N GLN A 124 -8.33 25.09 -1.21
CA GLN A 124 -7.08 24.37 -1.04
C GLN A 124 -7.16 22.98 -1.69
N THR A 125 -6.02 22.46 -2.12
CA THR A 125 -5.89 21.10 -2.67
C THR A 125 -5.52 20.14 -1.56
N PHE A 126 -6.19 19.00 -1.52
CA PHE A 126 -5.87 17.86 -0.68
C PHE A 126 -5.61 16.64 -1.56
N LEU A 127 -4.70 15.79 -1.14
CA LEU A 127 -4.39 14.53 -1.79
C LEU A 127 -5.03 13.39 -1.00
N VAL A 128 -5.41 12.31 -1.67
CA VAL A 128 -5.92 11.11 -1.04
C VAL A 128 -5.19 9.92 -1.64
N THR A 129 -4.61 9.07 -0.81
CA THR A 129 -3.86 7.88 -1.24
C THR A 129 -4.47 6.61 -0.69
N ALA A 130 -4.45 5.55 -1.49
CA ALA A 130 -4.60 4.19 -1.02
C ALA A 130 -3.22 3.64 -0.67
N ASN A 131 -3.07 3.14 0.54
CA ASN A 131 -1.79 2.74 1.11
C ASN A 131 -1.71 1.20 1.06
N GLU A 132 -1.39 0.67 -0.12
CA GLU A 132 -1.37 -0.77 -0.38
C GLU A 132 -0.13 -1.38 0.27
N GLY A 133 1.01 -0.79 -0.07
CA GLY A 133 2.33 -1.17 0.37
C GLY A 133 2.88 -2.34 -0.40
N ASP A 134 3.96 -2.11 -1.13
CA ASP A 134 4.66 -3.18 -1.83
C ASP A 134 6.12 -3.33 -1.41
N ALA A 135 6.59 -4.57 -1.56
CA ALA A 135 7.98 -4.94 -1.32
C ALA A 135 8.80 -4.66 -2.57
N ARG A 136 10.07 -4.31 -2.38
CA ARG A 136 11.00 -4.22 -3.49
C ARG A 136 11.48 -5.60 -3.87
N GLU A 137 11.06 -6.07 -5.03
CA GLU A 137 11.43 -7.40 -5.50
C GLU A 137 12.17 -7.38 -6.83
N TYR A 138 13.14 -8.29 -6.97
CA TYR A 138 13.84 -8.53 -8.22
C TYR A 138 13.74 -9.98 -8.61
N PHE A 139 13.23 -10.23 -9.82
CA PHE A 139 13.10 -11.56 -10.39
C PHE A 139 14.00 -11.74 -11.60
N PHE A 140 14.33 -13.00 -11.92
CA PHE A 140 14.87 -13.37 -13.22
C PHE A 140 14.39 -14.75 -13.65
N ASP A 141 14.28 -14.93 -14.97
CA ASP A 141 13.82 -16.19 -15.55
C ASP A 141 14.86 -17.31 -15.41
N VAL A 142 14.40 -18.46 -14.94
CA VAL A 142 15.15 -19.72 -14.94
C VAL A 142 14.23 -20.90 -15.23
N THR A 143 14.81 -22.05 -15.59
CA THR A 143 14.03 -23.22 -15.98
C THR A 143 13.41 -23.99 -14.83
N ASP A 144 14.01 -23.90 -13.63
CA ASP A 144 13.62 -24.64 -12.45
C ASP A 144 14.29 -24.08 -11.18
N GLU A 145 13.84 -24.54 -10.02
CA GLU A 145 14.38 -24.21 -8.69
C GLU A 145 15.89 -24.49 -8.56
N ALA A 146 16.39 -25.54 -9.21
CA ALA A 146 17.81 -25.87 -9.15
C ALA A 146 18.66 -24.81 -9.87
N ALA A 147 18.18 -24.30 -11.01
CA ALA A 147 18.78 -23.18 -11.72
C ALA A 147 18.68 -21.87 -10.92
N CYS A 148 17.55 -21.62 -10.26
CA CYS A 148 17.38 -20.46 -9.37
C CYS A 148 18.41 -20.46 -8.24
N THR A 149 18.48 -21.58 -7.50
CA THR A 149 19.43 -21.76 -6.39
C THR A 149 20.88 -21.64 -6.89
N ALA A 150 21.20 -22.23 -8.04
CA ALA A 150 22.55 -22.14 -8.62
C ALA A 150 22.93 -20.69 -9.02
N ALA A 151 21.95 -19.84 -9.29
CA ALA A 151 22.11 -18.42 -9.58
C ALA A 151 22.06 -17.52 -8.33
N ASN A 152 21.99 -18.10 -7.13
CA ASN A 152 21.82 -17.42 -5.84
C ASN A 152 20.48 -16.66 -5.71
N GLY A 153 19.42 -17.22 -6.30
CA GLY A 153 18.05 -16.85 -5.96
C GLY A 153 17.72 -17.20 -4.49
N GLN A 154 16.73 -16.49 -3.97
CA GLN A 154 16.16 -16.67 -2.64
C GLN A 154 15.01 -17.69 -2.69
N ASP A 155 14.18 -17.65 -3.72
CA ASP A 155 13.06 -18.56 -3.91
C ASP A 155 12.71 -18.76 -5.40
N TYR A 156 12.00 -19.83 -5.74
CA TYR A 156 11.55 -20.11 -7.11
C TYR A 156 10.07 -20.45 -7.14
N ASP A 157 9.33 -19.71 -7.94
CA ASP A 157 7.98 -20.05 -8.36
C ASP A 157 7.93 -20.31 -9.88
N ALA A 158 7.05 -21.23 -10.31
CA ALA A 158 6.97 -21.61 -11.72
C ALA A 158 6.26 -20.55 -12.59
N GLY A 159 5.40 -19.73 -11.99
CA GLY A 159 4.73 -18.57 -12.59
C GLY A 159 5.62 -17.32 -12.56
N ASP A 160 6.25 -17.03 -11.42
CA ASP A 160 6.96 -15.76 -11.20
C ASP A 160 8.47 -15.83 -11.49
N GLY A 161 9.01 -17.05 -11.60
CA GLY A 161 10.43 -17.29 -11.85
C GLY A 161 11.27 -17.30 -10.57
N CYS A 162 12.53 -16.87 -10.68
CA CYS A 162 13.46 -16.89 -9.56
C CYS A 162 13.48 -15.54 -8.85
N LEU A 163 12.97 -15.50 -7.62
CA LEU A 163 13.12 -14.36 -6.73
C LEU A 163 14.59 -14.21 -6.35
N ALA A 164 15.21 -13.11 -6.76
CA ALA A 164 16.60 -12.81 -6.47
C ALA A 164 16.77 -12.02 -5.17
N PHE A 165 15.84 -11.11 -4.91
CA PHE A 165 15.86 -10.21 -3.79
C PHE A 165 14.44 -9.79 -3.47
N THR A 166 14.12 -9.76 -2.18
CA THR A 166 13.02 -9.02 -1.59
C THR A 166 13.55 -8.25 -0.37
N ASP A 167 12.97 -7.09 -0.10
CA ASP A 167 13.20 -6.37 1.15
C ASP A 167 12.22 -6.81 2.26
N GLU A 168 11.29 -7.73 1.98
CA GLU A 168 10.29 -8.24 2.91
C GLU A 168 10.85 -9.36 3.81
N PHE A 169 10.66 -9.20 5.12
CA PHE A 169 11.04 -10.19 6.11
C PHE A 169 9.99 -10.31 7.21
N LYS A 170 9.90 -11.49 7.82
CA LYS A 170 9.20 -11.63 9.11
C LYS A 170 10.03 -10.97 10.21
N ILE A 171 9.39 -10.26 11.15
CA ILE A 171 10.08 -9.58 12.28
C ILE A 171 11.11 -10.50 12.97
N LYS A 172 10.74 -11.76 13.25
CA LYS A 172 11.62 -12.75 13.90
C LYS A 172 12.92 -13.07 13.16
N ASN A 173 12.99 -12.76 11.87
CA ASN A 173 14.14 -13.04 11.01
C ASN A 173 15.11 -11.85 10.91
N LEU A 174 14.75 -10.70 11.48
CA LEU A 174 15.60 -9.50 11.45
C LEU A 174 16.46 -9.38 12.72
N PRO A 175 17.72 -8.90 12.61
CA PRO A 175 18.61 -8.71 13.76
C PRO A 175 18.05 -7.71 14.79
N ALA A 176 18.10 -8.10 16.06
CA ALA A 176 17.62 -7.28 17.17
C ALA A 176 18.68 -7.15 18.26
N ALA A 177 18.81 -5.94 18.82
CA ALA A 177 19.67 -5.72 19.98
C ALA A 177 19.04 -6.33 21.25
N PRO A 178 19.81 -7.04 22.10
CA PRO A 178 19.26 -7.61 23.33
C PRO A 178 18.62 -6.56 24.25
N GLY A 179 17.37 -6.80 24.64
CA GLY A 179 16.54 -5.94 25.48
C GLY A 179 15.85 -4.78 24.74
N SER A 180 15.91 -4.70 23.41
CA SER A 180 15.24 -3.65 22.64
C SER A 180 13.73 -3.90 22.49
N ALA A 181 12.98 -2.84 22.15
CA ALA A 181 11.57 -2.97 21.79
C ALA A 181 11.38 -3.92 20.59
N PHE A 182 12.27 -3.85 19.61
CA PHE A 182 12.27 -4.76 18.46
C PHE A 182 12.45 -6.23 18.87
N GLU A 183 13.37 -6.54 19.81
CA GLU A 183 13.56 -7.91 20.28
C GLU A 183 12.28 -8.46 20.95
N ILE A 184 11.53 -7.60 21.64
CA ILE A 184 10.24 -7.96 22.24
C ILE A 184 9.25 -8.39 21.13
N LEU A 185 9.12 -7.61 20.05
CA LEU A 185 8.28 -7.96 18.91
C LEU A 185 8.74 -9.26 18.23
N ALA A 186 10.05 -9.43 18.03
CA ALA A 186 10.64 -10.62 17.40
C ALA A 186 10.39 -11.92 18.20
N ASN A 187 10.15 -11.81 19.51
CA ASN A 187 9.88 -12.94 20.39
C ASN A 187 8.41 -13.09 20.79
N ASP A 188 7.56 -12.11 20.46
CA ASP A 188 6.13 -12.18 20.75
C ASP A 188 5.42 -13.00 19.66
N ASP A 189 4.92 -14.17 20.04
CA ASP A 189 4.20 -15.08 19.15
C ASP A 189 3.08 -14.38 18.39
N ARG A 190 2.49 -13.31 18.96
CA ARG A 190 1.35 -12.55 18.41
C ARG A 190 1.68 -11.67 17.20
N VAL A 191 2.95 -11.36 16.94
CA VAL A 191 3.35 -10.38 15.90
C VAL A 191 4.63 -10.77 15.17
N ARG A 192 5.45 -11.65 15.73
CA ARG A 192 6.79 -11.97 15.20
C ARG A 192 6.81 -12.50 13.76
N ASN A 193 5.66 -12.92 13.24
CA ASN A 193 5.50 -13.40 11.88
C ASN A 193 5.08 -12.33 10.88
N LEU A 194 4.65 -11.15 11.34
CA LEU A 194 4.28 -10.02 10.50
C LEU A 194 5.43 -9.67 9.55
N ARG A 195 5.07 -9.46 8.28
CA ARG A 195 5.96 -9.01 7.22
C ARG A 195 6.28 -7.53 7.37
N VAL A 196 7.57 -7.22 7.35
CA VAL A 196 8.14 -5.90 7.54
C VAL A 196 9.29 -5.68 6.58
N THR A 197 9.54 -4.42 6.23
CA THR A 197 10.66 -4.06 5.38
C THR A 197 11.98 -4.10 6.13
N SER A 198 13.01 -4.59 5.44
CA SER A 198 14.41 -4.50 5.86
C SER A 198 15.03 -3.10 5.64
N ALA A 199 14.33 -2.18 4.97
CA ALA A 199 14.74 -0.79 4.81
C ALA A 199 14.42 0.09 6.05
N GLY A 200 13.87 -0.50 7.13
CA GLY A 200 13.64 0.18 8.40
C GLY A 200 14.94 0.66 9.08
N PRO A 201 14.85 1.59 10.06
CA PRO A 201 16.03 2.17 10.70
C PRO A 201 16.75 1.15 11.58
N THR A 202 18.08 1.15 11.46
CA THR A 202 18.98 0.30 12.24
C THR A 202 19.99 1.11 13.03
N ASN A 203 20.43 0.57 14.17
CA ASN A 203 21.55 1.14 14.92
C ASN A 203 22.91 0.91 14.20
N ALA A 204 24.00 1.37 14.81
CA ALA A 204 25.36 1.26 14.24
C ALA A 204 25.87 -0.18 14.04
N ASN A 205 25.20 -1.19 14.61
CA ASN A 205 25.52 -2.61 14.43
C ASN A 205 24.63 -3.29 13.38
N GLY A 206 23.70 -2.58 12.76
CA GLY A 206 22.72 -3.14 11.83
C GLY A 206 21.57 -3.89 12.52
N GLU A 207 21.30 -3.60 13.81
CA GLU A 207 20.16 -4.14 14.53
C GLU A 207 18.98 -3.17 14.42
N TYR A 208 17.79 -3.70 14.13
CA TYR A 208 16.59 -2.89 13.88
C TYR A 208 16.08 -2.24 15.17
N GLU A 209 15.67 -0.97 15.06
CA GLU A 209 15.16 -0.18 16.19
C GLU A 209 13.63 -0.25 16.31
N ILE A 210 12.94 -0.34 15.16
CA ILE A 210 11.48 -0.47 15.04
C ILE A 210 11.12 -1.46 13.93
N ALA A 211 9.92 -2.04 14.02
CA ALA A 211 9.34 -2.86 12.96
C ALA A 211 8.51 -1.97 12.04
N VAL A 212 8.70 -2.08 10.72
CA VAL A 212 7.98 -1.27 9.72
C VAL A 212 7.21 -2.20 8.79
N ALA A 213 5.91 -2.35 9.04
CA ALA A 213 4.99 -3.09 8.19
C ALA A 213 4.65 -2.29 6.92
N TYR A 214 4.27 -3.02 5.87
CA TYR A 214 3.90 -2.46 4.58
C TYR A 214 2.52 -1.79 4.59
N GLY A 215 2.38 -0.76 3.76
CA GLY A 215 1.10 -0.12 3.39
C GLY A 215 0.34 0.61 4.50
N ALA A 216 0.76 0.53 5.76
CA ALA A 216 0.03 1.09 6.88
C ALA A 216 -1.44 0.61 6.99
N ARG A 217 -2.01 -0.18 6.08
CA ARG A 217 -3.38 -0.73 6.14
C ARG A 217 -4.47 0.33 6.24
N SER A 218 -4.31 1.44 5.50
CA SER A 218 -5.23 2.59 5.54
C SER A 218 -5.35 3.31 4.19
N PHE A 219 -6.27 4.24 4.10
CA PHE A 219 -6.14 5.38 3.18
C PHE A 219 -5.82 6.63 3.99
N THR A 220 -5.13 7.59 3.37
CA THR A 220 -4.71 8.84 4.01
C THR A 220 -5.10 10.04 3.17
N ILE A 221 -5.55 11.10 3.83
CA ILE A 221 -5.69 12.44 3.26
C ILE A 221 -4.46 13.26 3.67
N TRP A 222 -3.84 13.89 2.69
CA TRP A 222 -2.67 14.75 2.85
C TRP A 222 -2.99 16.17 2.45
N ASP A 223 -2.28 17.13 3.04
CA ASP A 223 -2.16 18.44 2.44
C ASP A 223 -1.30 18.38 1.16
N GLN A 224 -1.28 19.49 0.42
CA GLN A 224 -0.51 19.62 -0.82
C GLN A 224 1.02 19.50 -0.66
N ASN A 225 1.55 19.36 0.55
CA ASN A 225 2.98 19.23 0.85
C ASN A 225 3.34 17.85 1.43
N GLY A 226 2.39 16.90 1.45
CA GLY A 226 2.61 15.56 2.01
C GLY A 226 2.49 15.50 3.53
N VAL A 227 1.82 16.45 4.18
CA VAL A 227 1.53 16.40 5.62
C VAL A 227 0.19 15.70 5.85
N VAL A 228 0.16 14.71 6.74
CA VAL A 228 -1.08 13.98 7.10
C VAL A 228 -2.13 14.96 7.64
N VAL A 229 -3.32 14.91 7.05
CA VAL A 229 -4.52 15.63 7.50
C VAL A 229 -5.49 14.68 8.20
N PHE A 230 -5.67 13.48 7.64
CA PHE A 230 -6.47 12.40 8.19
C PHE A 230 -5.89 11.05 7.76
N ASP A 231 -5.88 10.07 8.65
CA ASP A 231 -5.62 8.68 8.32
C ASP A 231 -6.78 7.83 8.83
N SER A 232 -7.22 6.83 8.05
CA SER A 232 -8.29 5.92 8.45
C SER A 232 -7.90 4.95 9.56
N ALA A 233 -6.65 5.01 10.05
CA ALA A 233 -6.16 4.29 11.20
C ALA A 233 -6.31 2.77 11.04
N ASP A 234 -7.07 2.11 11.92
CA ASP A 234 -7.36 0.68 11.89
C ASP A 234 -8.77 0.36 11.34
N GLN A 235 -9.46 1.34 10.76
CA GLN A 235 -10.86 1.19 10.38
C GLN A 235 -11.07 0.09 9.34
N MET A 236 -10.23 0.03 8.31
CA MET A 236 -10.42 -0.90 7.20
C MET A 236 -10.43 -2.35 7.66
N GLU A 237 -9.39 -2.74 8.40
CA GLU A 237 -9.23 -4.10 8.92
C GLU A 237 -10.36 -4.46 9.89
N ARG A 238 -10.77 -3.52 10.75
CA ARG A 238 -11.88 -3.75 11.68
C ARG A 238 -13.23 -3.86 10.98
N ILE A 239 -13.44 -3.13 9.89
CA ILE A 239 -14.66 -3.19 9.10
C ILE A 239 -14.76 -4.55 8.40
N THR A 240 -13.70 -4.98 7.69
CA THR A 240 -13.69 -6.27 6.99
C THR A 240 -13.86 -7.43 7.98
N ALA A 241 -13.13 -7.41 9.11
CA ALA A 241 -13.29 -8.37 10.19
C ALA A 241 -14.72 -8.40 10.76
N SER A 242 -15.36 -7.24 10.95
CA SER A 242 -16.72 -7.18 11.50
C SER A 242 -17.79 -7.78 10.58
N ILE A 243 -17.54 -7.78 9.27
CA ILE A 243 -18.48 -8.25 8.26
C ILE A 243 -18.24 -9.72 7.91
N TYR A 244 -16.98 -10.13 7.81
CA TYR A 244 -16.61 -11.46 7.33
C TYR A 244 -16.08 -12.41 8.41
N GLY A 245 -15.86 -11.93 9.63
CA GLY A 245 -15.25 -12.74 10.69
C GLY A 245 -13.91 -13.31 10.21
N ASP A 246 -13.68 -14.60 10.41
CA ASP A 246 -12.44 -15.30 10.05
C ASP A 246 -12.16 -15.35 8.52
N SER A 247 -13.09 -14.90 7.67
CA SER A 247 -12.90 -14.75 6.22
C SER A 247 -12.43 -13.35 5.81
N PHE A 248 -12.07 -12.49 6.77
CA PHE A 248 -11.39 -11.23 6.50
C PHE A 248 -9.91 -11.46 6.12
N ASN A 249 -9.27 -10.45 5.56
CA ASN A 249 -7.86 -10.51 5.14
C ASN A 249 -7.58 -11.78 4.32
N SER A 250 -8.48 -12.15 3.40
CA SER A 250 -8.28 -13.19 2.40
C SER A 250 -7.53 -12.63 1.19
N THR A 251 -6.77 -13.48 0.49
CA THR A 251 -6.11 -13.17 -0.78
C THR A 251 -7.13 -12.94 -1.89
N ASP A 252 -6.69 -12.50 -3.07
CA ASP A 252 -7.55 -12.09 -4.18
C ASP A 252 -8.04 -13.23 -5.10
N ASP A 253 -7.32 -14.34 -5.20
CA ASP A 253 -7.59 -15.41 -6.17
C ASP A 253 -8.25 -16.66 -5.54
N GLU A 254 -8.20 -16.79 -4.22
CA GLU A 254 -8.88 -17.83 -3.44
C GLU A 254 -9.45 -17.33 -2.10
N ASN A 255 -10.49 -18.01 -1.62
CA ASN A 255 -11.06 -17.76 -0.30
C ASN A 255 -10.42 -18.68 0.75
N ALA A 256 -9.23 -18.33 1.22
CA ALA A 256 -8.66 -18.87 2.45
C ALA A 256 -8.95 -17.93 3.63
N LYS A 257 -8.94 -18.48 4.84
CA LYS A 257 -9.15 -17.68 6.06
C LYS A 257 -7.83 -17.02 6.44
N ASP A 258 -7.88 -15.71 6.70
CA ASP A 258 -6.84 -15.01 7.46
C ASP A 258 -5.43 -15.10 6.83
N ASP A 259 -5.33 -15.18 5.51
CA ASP A 259 -4.08 -15.45 4.78
C ASP A 259 -3.22 -14.18 4.53
N ARG A 260 -3.79 -12.97 4.72
CA ARG A 260 -3.10 -11.67 4.56
C ARG A 260 -2.79 -10.96 5.86
N SER A 261 -3.23 -11.45 7.03
CA SER A 261 -3.03 -10.74 8.31
C SER A 261 -1.56 -10.64 8.71
N GLU A 262 -0.73 -11.67 8.52
CA GLU A 262 0.72 -11.54 8.68
C GLU A 262 1.41 -10.82 7.51
N ASN A 263 0.67 -10.38 6.48
CA ASN A 263 1.16 -9.70 5.27
C ASN A 263 0.85 -8.20 5.35
N LYS A 264 0.04 -7.70 4.41
CA LYS A 264 -0.35 -6.30 4.25
C LYS A 264 -1.82 -6.08 4.66
N GLY A 265 -2.53 -7.11 5.14
CA GLY A 265 -3.87 -7.02 5.71
C GLY A 265 -4.95 -6.67 4.67
N PRO A 266 -5.64 -5.53 4.78
CA PRO A 266 -6.74 -5.16 3.89
C PRO A 266 -6.30 -4.67 2.50
N GLU A 267 -5.04 -4.27 2.30
CA GLU A 267 -4.45 -3.86 1.00
C GLU A 267 -5.32 -2.89 0.18
N PRO A 268 -5.50 -1.65 0.67
CA PRO A 268 -6.16 -0.62 -0.11
C PRO A 268 -5.28 -0.21 -1.27
N GLU A 269 -5.76 -0.44 -2.48
CA GLU A 269 -4.97 -0.39 -3.72
C GLU A 269 -5.38 0.79 -4.59
N ALA A 270 -6.64 0.77 -5.02
CA ALA A 270 -7.16 1.73 -5.96
C ALA A 270 -8.01 2.81 -5.28
N ILE A 271 -7.83 4.09 -5.63
CA ILE A 271 -8.58 5.19 -5.06
C ILE A 271 -9.06 6.19 -6.10
N THR A 272 -10.31 6.65 -5.94
CA THR A 272 -10.83 7.79 -6.69
C THR A 272 -11.70 8.67 -5.81
N VAL A 273 -11.95 9.90 -6.26
CA VAL A 273 -12.81 10.86 -5.56
C VAL A 273 -13.94 11.32 -6.47
N GLY A 274 -15.14 11.41 -5.91
CA GLY A 274 -16.34 11.82 -6.64
C GLY A 274 -17.27 12.69 -5.81
N ILE A 275 -18.06 13.53 -6.48
CA ILE A 275 -19.11 14.34 -5.84
C ILE A 275 -20.46 13.70 -6.14
N VAL A 276 -21.21 13.37 -5.08
CA VAL A 276 -22.59 12.87 -5.17
C VAL A 276 -23.47 13.77 -4.29
N GLY A 277 -24.41 14.48 -4.92
CA GLY A 277 -25.16 15.53 -4.23
C GLY A 277 -24.27 16.71 -3.88
N ASP A 278 -24.25 17.11 -2.61
CA ASP A 278 -23.37 18.16 -2.06
C ASP A 278 -22.14 17.60 -1.33
N LYS A 279 -21.95 16.28 -1.35
CA LYS A 279 -20.89 15.57 -0.64
C LYS A 279 -19.78 15.09 -1.57
N THR A 280 -18.55 15.16 -1.06
CA THR A 280 -17.37 14.59 -1.69
C THR A 280 -17.05 13.26 -1.03
N TYR A 281 -16.87 12.22 -1.84
CA TYR A 281 -16.58 10.87 -1.36
C TYR A 281 -15.25 10.37 -1.90
N ALA A 282 -14.48 9.69 -1.04
CA ALA A 282 -13.39 8.82 -1.46
C ALA A 282 -13.95 7.39 -1.61
N PHE A 283 -13.63 6.77 -2.74
CA PHE A 283 -13.92 5.36 -3.02
C PHE A 283 -12.57 4.62 -3.03
N VAL A 284 -12.41 3.65 -2.14
CA VAL A 284 -11.16 2.92 -1.93
C VAL A 284 -11.40 1.44 -2.23
N GLY A 285 -10.79 0.92 -3.29
CA GLY A 285 -10.75 -0.50 -3.61
C GLY A 285 -9.76 -1.24 -2.72
N LEU A 286 -10.13 -2.42 -2.26
CA LEU A 286 -9.24 -3.33 -1.54
C LEU A 286 -8.85 -4.46 -2.49
N GLU A 287 -7.59 -4.56 -2.88
CA GLU A 287 -7.12 -5.55 -3.86
C GLU A 287 -7.42 -6.97 -3.39
N ARG A 288 -6.95 -7.34 -2.19
CA ARG A 288 -7.09 -8.72 -1.69
C ARG A 288 -8.50 -9.07 -1.26
N MET A 289 -8.93 -8.59 -0.09
CA MET A 289 -10.27 -8.88 0.46
C MET A 289 -11.39 -8.52 -0.54
N GLY A 290 -11.12 -7.59 -1.46
CA GLY A 290 -12.05 -7.16 -2.48
C GLY A 290 -13.01 -6.10 -1.96
N GLY A 291 -13.79 -5.56 -2.90
CA GLY A 291 -14.80 -4.57 -2.63
C GLY A 291 -14.26 -3.14 -2.50
N ILE A 292 -15.18 -2.24 -2.17
CA ILE A 292 -14.99 -0.79 -2.23
C ILE A 292 -15.49 -0.20 -0.93
N MET A 293 -14.59 0.44 -0.19
CA MET A 293 -14.93 1.26 0.97
C MET A 293 -15.22 2.69 0.55
N ILE A 294 -16.25 3.28 1.16
CA ILE A 294 -16.73 4.62 0.83
C ILE A 294 -16.64 5.50 2.06
N PHE A 295 -15.97 6.64 1.93
CA PHE A 295 -15.81 7.61 2.99
C PHE A 295 -16.29 8.98 2.55
N ASP A 296 -17.07 9.67 3.38
CA ASP A 296 -17.42 11.07 3.20
C ASP A 296 -16.21 11.92 3.62
N ILE A 297 -15.59 12.56 2.63
CA ILE A 297 -14.41 13.41 2.79
C ILE A 297 -14.74 14.88 2.53
N THR A 298 -16.04 15.24 2.57
CA THR A 298 -16.52 16.62 2.34
C THR A 298 -15.81 17.62 3.25
N ASN A 299 -15.48 17.21 4.48
CA ASN A 299 -14.53 17.91 5.34
C ASN A 299 -13.30 17.02 5.56
N PRO A 300 -12.12 17.36 5.02
CA PRO A 300 -10.91 16.53 5.16
C PRO A 300 -10.47 16.32 6.62
N PHE A 301 -10.91 17.16 7.54
CA PHE A 301 -10.59 17.07 8.98
C PHE A 301 -11.65 16.32 9.79
N SER A 302 -12.72 15.84 9.16
CA SER A 302 -13.84 15.14 9.80
C SER A 302 -14.43 14.15 8.80
N VAL A 303 -13.68 13.06 8.59
CA VAL A 303 -14.04 12.01 7.64
C VAL A 303 -14.92 10.97 8.32
N ASP A 304 -15.99 10.56 7.64
CA ASP A 304 -16.92 9.55 8.12
C ASP A 304 -16.95 8.33 7.18
N PHE A 305 -16.90 7.12 7.73
CA PHE A 305 -17.19 5.89 6.98
C PHE A 305 -18.67 5.84 6.60
N VAL A 306 -18.97 5.51 5.34
CA VAL A 306 -20.33 5.55 4.77
C VAL A 306 -20.86 4.15 4.51
N ASP A 307 -20.08 3.36 3.77
CA ASP A 307 -20.44 1.99 3.40
C ASP A 307 -19.22 1.20 2.93
N TYR A 308 -19.38 -0.12 2.89
CA TYR A 308 -18.43 -1.03 2.25
C TYR A 308 -19.24 -2.05 1.46
N TYR A 309 -18.93 -2.14 0.17
CA TYR A 309 -19.62 -3.03 -0.75
C TYR A 309 -18.63 -3.99 -1.40
N ASN A 310 -18.95 -5.28 -1.37
CA ASN A 310 -18.19 -6.33 -2.02
C ASN A 310 -19.16 -7.34 -2.63
N ASN A 311 -19.08 -7.59 -3.95
CA ASN A 311 -19.86 -8.62 -4.64
C ASN A 311 -19.12 -9.96 -4.76
N ARG A 312 -17.94 -10.09 -4.15
CA ARG A 312 -17.25 -11.36 -3.98
C ARG A 312 -18.04 -12.30 -3.07
N ASN A 313 -18.19 -13.53 -3.51
CA ASN A 313 -18.65 -14.65 -2.69
C ASN A 313 -17.44 -15.19 -1.91
N VAL A 314 -17.38 -14.88 -0.62
CA VAL A 314 -16.30 -15.22 0.30
C VAL A 314 -16.41 -16.63 0.92
N THR A 315 -17.18 -17.54 0.30
CA THR A 315 -17.29 -18.92 0.80
C THR A 315 -15.94 -19.62 0.71
N GLU A 316 -15.44 -20.10 1.85
CA GLU A 316 -14.16 -20.82 1.99
C GLU A 316 -14.02 -21.96 0.97
N GLY A 317 -12.85 -22.03 0.33
CA GLY A 317 -12.50 -23.06 -0.64
C GLY A 317 -12.98 -22.82 -2.08
N LEU A 318 -13.77 -21.76 -2.32
CA LEU A 318 -13.96 -21.27 -3.69
C LEU A 318 -12.74 -20.46 -4.14
N ASN A 319 -12.46 -20.50 -5.44
CA ASN A 319 -11.39 -19.71 -6.07
C ASN A 319 -11.87 -19.01 -7.35
N PHE A 320 -10.97 -18.29 -8.03
CA PHE A 320 -11.27 -17.53 -9.24
C PHE A 320 -11.98 -18.38 -10.33
N ASN A 321 -11.71 -19.69 -10.43
CA ASN A 321 -12.35 -20.57 -11.42
C ASN A 321 -13.84 -20.82 -11.14
N ASP A 322 -14.31 -20.55 -9.92
CA ASP A 322 -15.70 -20.71 -9.52
C ASP A 322 -16.56 -19.46 -9.82
N ALA A 323 -15.98 -18.44 -10.46
CA ALA A 323 -16.64 -17.18 -10.81
C ALA A 323 -17.31 -16.51 -9.59
N ILE A 324 -16.51 -16.27 -8.56
CA ILE A 324 -16.98 -15.79 -7.26
C ILE A 324 -17.33 -14.31 -7.21
N GLY A 325 -17.22 -13.55 -8.29
CA GLY A 325 -17.53 -12.12 -8.33
C GLY A 325 -16.32 -11.30 -8.77
N ASP A 326 -16.26 -10.05 -8.32
CA ASP A 326 -15.14 -9.15 -8.63
C ASP A 326 -13.99 -9.40 -7.67
N LEU A 327 -12.77 -9.50 -8.22
CA LEU A 327 -11.53 -9.82 -7.51
C LEU A 327 -10.42 -8.87 -7.94
N ALA A 328 -9.62 -8.38 -6.99
CA ALA A 328 -8.54 -7.42 -7.18
C ALA A 328 -8.95 -6.10 -7.88
N PRO A 329 -9.72 -5.21 -7.20
CA PRO A 329 -9.96 -3.85 -7.67
C PRO A 329 -8.67 -3.02 -7.84
N GLU A 330 -8.17 -2.91 -9.07
CA GLU A 330 -6.91 -2.22 -9.43
C GLU A 330 -7.07 -0.76 -9.86
N SER A 331 -8.25 -0.40 -10.35
CA SER A 331 -8.44 0.93 -10.93
C SER A 331 -9.88 1.38 -10.78
N LEU A 332 -10.05 2.58 -10.23
CA LEU A 332 -11.35 3.19 -10.01
C LEU A 332 -11.49 4.49 -10.82
N VAL A 333 -12.60 4.63 -11.53
CA VAL A 333 -12.96 5.88 -12.22
C VAL A 333 -14.37 6.29 -11.83
N PHE A 334 -14.48 7.45 -11.19
CA PHE A 334 -15.77 8.09 -10.94
C PHE A 334 -16.25 8.89 -12.16
N ILE A 335 -17.51 8.70 -12.54
CA ILE A 335 -18.18 9.45 -13.61
C ILE A 335 -19.32 10.25 -12.99
N PRO A 336 -19.29 11.60 -13.05
CA PRO A 336 -20.37 12.41 -12.52
C PRO A 336 -21.67 12.22 -13.31
N ALA A 337 -22.81 12.49 -12.67
CA ALA A 337 -24.13 12.33 -13.27
C ALA A 337 -24.31 13.09 -14.60
N SER A 338 -23.63 14.23 -14.78
CA SER A 338 -23.68 15.04 -16.02
C SER A 338 -23.09 14.32 -17.23
N ASP A 339 -22.15 13.42 -16.99
CA ASP A 339 -21.37 12.72 -18.01
C ASP A 339 -21.80 11.25 -18.13
N SER A 340 -22.68 10.82 -17.21
CA SER A 340 -23.23 9.46 -17.15
C SER A 340 -24.40 9.27 -18.12
N PRO A 341 -24.47 8.14 -18.86
CA PRO A 341 -25.58 7.81 -19.75
C PRO A 341 -26.91 7.57 -19.01
N THR A 342 -26.88 7.30 -17.70
CA THR A 342 -28.08 7.04 -16.88
C THR A 342 -28.51 8.27 -16.08
N ALA A 343 -27.78 9.39 -16.18
CA ALA A 343 -27.97 10.60 -15.37
C ALA A 343 -27.83 10.38 -13.85
N THR A 344 -27.25 9.25 -13.43
CA THR A 344 -26.80 8.99 -12.06
C THR A 344 -25.27 8.89 -12.05
N PRO A 345 -24.59 9.30 -10.97
CA PRO A 345 -23.14 9.09 -10.87
C PRO A 345 -22.80 7.60 -11.00
N LEU A 346 -21.69 7.31 -11.66
CA LEU A 346 -21.17 5.95 -11.83
C LEU A 346 -19.80 5.80 -11.19
N LEU A 347 -19.50 4.59 -10.73
CA LEU A 347 -18.14 4.17 -10.41
C LEU A 347 -17.78 2.97 -11.29
N LEU A 348 -16.74 3.13 -12.11
CA LEU A 348 -16.15 2.05 -12.89
C LEU A 348 -15.00 1.44 -12.09
N VAL A 349 -14.93 0.11 -12.06
CA VAL A 349 -13.94 -0.63 -11.27
C VAL A 349 -13.35 -1.72 -12.15
N GLY A 350 -12.06 -1.58 -12.48
CA GLY A 350 -11.29 -2.63 -13.13
C GLY A 350 -10.85 -3.65 -12.09
N ASN A 351 -11.12 -4.93 -12.35
CA ASN A 351 -10.83 -6.03 -11.45
C ASN A 351 -9.86 -7.00 -12.12
N GLU A 352 -8.58 -7.00 -11.75
CA GLU A 352 -7.51 -7.68 -12.49
C GLU A 352 -7.65 -9.20 -12.45
N VAL A 353 -7.72 -9.80 -11.26
CA VAL A 353 -7.76 -11.25 -11.09
C VAL A 353 -9.00 -11.87 -11.73
N SER A 354 -10.15 -11.22 -11.59
CA SER A 354 -11.39 -11.67 -12.26
C SER A 354 -11.45 -11.33 -13.75
N GLY A 355 -10.55 -10.49 -14.26
CA GLY A 355 -10.54 -9.99 -15.64
C GLY A 355 -11.82 -9.24 -16.02
N SER A 356 -12.42 -8.51 -15.08
CA SER A 356 -13.75 -7.91 -15.22
C SER A 356 -13.75 -6.38 -15.08
N LEU A 357 -14.82 -5.74 -15.56
CA LEU A 357 -15.11 -4.33 -15.34
C LEU A 357 -16.50 -4.23 -14.71
N ALA A 358 -16.57 -3.77 -13.47
CA ALA A 358 -17.82 -3.50 -12.79
C ALA A 358 -18.25 -2.04 -12.97
N VAL A 359 -19.57 -1.82 -13.06
CA VAL A 359 -20.18 -0.50 -13.21
C VAL A 359 -21.25 -0.33 -12.14
N TRP A 360 -20.99 0.56 -11.19
CA TRP A 360 -21.88 0.83 -10.07
C TRP A 360 -22.62 2.14 -10.28
N GLU A 361 -23.95 2.13 -10.17
CA GLU A 361 -24.72 3.37 -10.00
C GLU A 361 -24.67 3.79 -8.53
N ILE A 362 -24.26 5.03 -8.27
CA ILE A 362 -24.13 5.56 -6.90
C ILE A 362 -25.31 6.46 -6.60
N SER A 363 -26.06 6.13 -5.55
CA SER A 363 -27.11 6.97 -4.99
C SER A 363 -26.71 7.56 -3.65
N GLU A 364 -27.20 8.76 -3.36
CA GLU A 364 -27.06 9.37 -2.03
C GLU A 364 -27.79 8.51 -0.97
N LYS A 365 -27.19 8.38 0.22
CA LYS A 365 -27.68 7.53 1.31
C LYS A 365 -28.59 8.29 2.28
#